data_AF-A0A2N3FN85-F1
#
_entry.id   AF-A0A2N3FN85-F1
#
_cell.length_a   1.000
_cell.length_b   1.000
_cell.length_c   1.000
_cell.angle_alpha   90.00
_cell.angle_beta   90.00
_cell.angle_gamma   90.00
#
_symmetry.space_group_name_H-M   'P 1'
#
loop_
_entity.id
_entity.type
_entity.pdbx_description
1 polymer ?
#
loop_
_entity_poly.entity_id
_entity_poly.type
_entity_poly.pdbx_seq_one_letter_code
_entity_poly.pdbx_strand_id
1 'polypeptide(L)'
;LHIVSPVFVLADWLLVGDRPGLPLRRVWVVLLYPAMWTSVVLVRGATDGWVPYPFLDPAQGYGVVTLYCLAILALFVGVGLLVLRSSRIAGVLRAS
;
A
#
# COMPACT_ATOMS: atom_id res chain seq x y z
N LEU A 1 5.27 -12.95 -16.00
CA LEU A 1 4.19 -11.95 -15.79
C LEU A 1 4.44 -11.03 -14.60
N HIS A 2 4.68 -11.52 -13.37
CA HIS A 2 4.87 -10.66 -12.19
C HIS A 2 6.08 -9.72 -12.17
N ILE A 3 7.14 -9.96 -12.94
CA ILE A 3 8.30 -9.06 -13.01
C ILE A 3 8.15 -8.07 -14.17
N VAL A 4 7.52 -8.52 -15.25
CA VAL A 4 7.41 -7.77 -16.50
C VAL A 4 6.31 -6.71 -16.40
N SER A 5 5.17 -7.04 -15.80
CA SER A 5 4.06 -6.09 -15.64
C SER A 5 4.42 -4.85 -14.80
N PRO A 6 5.10 -4.95 -13.65
CA PRO A 6 5.52 -3.77 -12.89
C PRO A 6 6.47 -2.86 -13.68
N VAL A 7 7.39 -3.44 -14.46
CA VAL A 7 8.35 -2.67 -15.27
C VAL A 7 7.61 -1.89 -16.36
N PHE A 8 6.66 -2.51 -17.06
CA PHE A 8 5.84 -1.81 -18.05
C PHE A 8 4.97 -0.72 -17.41
N VAL A 9 4.37 -0.97 -16.24
CA VAL A 9 3.60 0.04 -15.51
C VAL A 9 4.49 1.21 -15.08
N LEU A 10 5.71 0.95 -14.62
CA LEU A 10 6.68 2.00 -14.28
C LEU A 10 7.10 2.81 -15.51
N ALA A 11 7.34 2.15 -16.64
CA ALA A 11 7.73 2.80 -17.88
C ALA A 11 6.60 3.68 -18.44
N ASP A 12 5.37 3.15 -18.51
CA ASP A 12 4.18 3.90 -18.91
C ASP A 12 3.96 5.11 -18.00
N TRP A 13 4.05 4.90 -16.68
CA TRP A 13 3.91 5.96 -15.71
C TRP A 13 4.98 7.04 -15.89
N LEU A 14 6.25 6.70 -16.11
CA LEU A 14 7.31 7.69 -16.34
C LEU A 14 7.16 8.47 -17.66
N LEU A 15 6.60 7.84 -18.70
CA LEU A 15 6.52 8.41 -20.05
C LEU A 15 5.24 9.22 -20.28
N VAL A 16 4.11 8.85 -19.68
CA VAL A 16 2.79 9.48 -19.89
C VAL A 16 2.41 10.35 -18.70
N GLY A 17 2.31 11.66 -18.93
CA GLY A 17 2.05 12.67 -17.90
C GLY A 17 0.59 12.99 -17.62
N ASP A 18 -0.36 12.29 -18.24
CA ASP A 18 -1.78 12.67 -18.25
C ASP A 18 -2.54 12.13 -17.02
N ARG A 19 -2.21 12.68 -15.85
CA ARG A 19 -2.67 12.14 -14.56
C ARG A 19 -3.67 13.09 -13.89
N PRO A 20 -4.98 12.75 -13.84
CA PRO A 20 -5.92 13.52 -13.03
C PRO A 20 -5.55 13.42 -11.55
N GLY A 21 -5.68 14.52 -10.81
CA GLY A 21 -5.37 14.58 -9.39
C GLY A 21 -6.20 13.55 -8.60
N LEU A 22 -5.52 12.73 -7.79
CA LEU A 22 -6.18 11.74 -6.92
C LEU A 22 -7.03 12.47 -5.87
N PRO A 23 -8.37 12.27 -5.85
CA PRO A 23 -9.20 12.89 -4.83
C PRO A 23 -8.86 12.28 -3.47
N LEU A 24 -8.34 13.10 -2.55
CA LEU A 24 -7.96 12.69 -1.19
C LEU A 24 -9.08 11.92 -0.46
N ARG A 25 -10.34 12.17 -0.82
CA ARG A 25 -11.52 11.47 -0.29
C ARG A 25 -11.48 9.96 -0.49
N ARG A 26 -10.81 9.46 -1.54
CA ARG A 26 -10.69 8.01 -1.82
C ARG A 26 -9.62 7.32 -0.98
N VAL A 27 -8.70 8.08 -0.36
CA VAL A 27 -7.64 7.52 0.49
C VAL A 27 -8.22 6.76 1.67
N TRP A 28 -9.33 7.24 2.24
CA TRP A 28 -9.98 6.57 3.37
C TRP A 28 -10.47 5.16 3.04
N VAL A 29 -10.98 4.91 1.83
CA VAL A 29 -11.41 3.56 1.42
C VAL A 29 -10.20 2.62 1.32
N VAL A 30 -9.08 3.12 0.81
CA VAL A 30 -7.82 2.37 0.67
C VAL A 30 -7.23 2.01 2.04
N LEU A 31 -7.41 2.86 3.06
CA LEU A 31 -6.94 2.60 4.42
C LEU A 31 -7.92 1.76 5.24
N LEU A 32 -9.23 1.92 5.02
CA LEU A 32 -10.27 1.23 5.78
C LEU A 32 -10.24 -0.28 5.52
N TYR A 33 -10.09 -0.68 4.25
CA TYR A 33 -10.04 -2.09 3.88
C TYR A 33 -8.93 -2.88 4.60
N PRO A 34 -7.64 -2.49 4.52
CA PRO A 34 -6.58 -3.19 5.23
C PRO A 34 -6.73 -3.11 6.75
N ALA A 35 -7.22 -1.99 7.30
CA ALA A 35 -7.49 -1.90 8.73
C ALA A 35 -8.53 -2.93 9.19
N MET A 36 -9.68 -3.01 8.51
CA MET A 36 -10.72 -3.99 8.81
C MET A 36 -10.21 -5.43 8.64
N TRP A 37 -9.49 -5.69 7.55
CA TRP A 37 -8.93 -7.01 7.28
C TRP A 37 -7.91 -7.44 8.34
N THR A 38 -7.00 -6.55 8.74
CA THR A 38 -6.06 -6.80 9.82
C THR A 38 -6.79 -7.06 11.14
N SER A 39 -7.84 -6.31 11.47
CA SER A 39 -8.66 -6.59 12.65
C SER A 39 -9.28 -8.00 12.61
N VAL A 40 -9.83 -8.42 11.46
CA VAL A 40 -10.37 -9.78 11.30
C VAL A 40 -9.29 -10.84 11.51
N VAL A 41 -8.10 -10.65 10.94
CA VAL A 41 -6.98 -11.58 11.10
C VAL A 41 -6.54 -11.68 12.56
N LEU A 42 -6.43 -10.57 13.28
CA LEU A 42 -6.02 -10.57 14.69
C LEU A 42 -7.06 -11.25 15.59
N VAL A 43 -8.35 -11.01 15.32
CA VAL A 43 -9.45 -11.68 16.04
C VAL A 43 -9.35 -13.19 15.82
N ARG A 44 -9.21 -13.63 14.56
CA ARG A 44 -9.05 -15.05 14.24
C ARG A 44 -7.80 -15.66 14.87
N GLY A 45 -6.66 -15.01 14.73
CA GLY A 45 -5.42 -15.42 15.40
C GLY A 45 -5.59 -15.62 16.91
N ALA A 46 -6.42 -14.80 17.56
CA ALA A 46 -6.74 -14.93 18.99
C ALA A 46 -7.80 -15.99 19.32
N THR A 47 -8.74 -16.29 18.42
CA THR A 47 -9.88 -17.18 18.68
C THR A 47 -9.71 -18.60 18.11
N ASP A 48 -9.29 -18.73 16.85
CA ASP A 48 -9.16 -20.00 16.13
C ASP A 48 -7.70 -20.35 15.80
N GLY A 49 -6.74 -19.47 16.15
CA GLY A 49 -5.31 -19.66 15.91
C GLY A 49 -4.91 -19.51 14.44
N TRP A 50 -5.83 -19.12 13.56
CA TRP A 50 -5.53 -18.97 12.14
C TRP A 50 -4.87 -17.61 11.87
N VAL A 51 -3.68 -17.65 11.28
CA VAL A 51 -2.94 -16.46 10.88
C VAL A 51 -2.38 -16.67 9.46
N PRO A 52 -2.71 -15.80 8.48
CA PRO A 52 -2.24 -15.95 7.11
C PRO A 52 -0.76 -15.59 6.95
N TYR A 53 -0.25 -14.74 7.83
CA TYR A 53 1.12 -14.23 7.78
C TYR A 53 1.79 -14.28 9.15
N PRO A 54 2.99 -14.87 9.27
CA PRO A 54 3.68 -15.00 10.56
C PRO A 54 3.92 -13.68 11.31
N PHE A 55 4.05 -12.55 10.60
CA PHE A 55 4.23 -11.23 11.22
C PHE A 55 2.95 -10.66 11.87
N LEU A 56 1.80 -11.30 11.66
CA LEU A 56 0.53 -10.99 12.34
C LEU A 56 0.24 -11.94 13.49
N ASP A 57 1.15 -12.87 13.79
CA ASP A 57 0.93 -13.90 14.81
C ASP A 57 0.92 -13.29 16.22
N PRO A 58 -0.21 -13.37 16.96
CA PRO A 58 -0.30 -12.88 18.33
C PRO A 58 0.70 -13.54 19.28
N ALA A 59 1.20 -14.74 18.98
CA ALA A 59 2.20 -15.44 19.78
C ALA A 59 3.54 -14.68 19.89
N GLN A 60 3.82 -13.78 18.94
CA GLN A 60 4.99 -12.89 18.96
C GLN A 60 4.79 -11.65 19.84
N GLY A 61 3.58 -11.47 20.36
CA GLY A 61 3.16 -10.32 21.16
C GLY A 61 2.59 -9.19 20.32
N TYR A 62 1.46 -8.61 20.76
CA TYR A 62 0.76 -7.53 20.06
C TYR A 62 1.62 -6.26 19.85
N GLY A 63 2.63 -6.03 20.70
CA GLY A 63 3.60 -4.95 20.49
C GLY A 63 4.41 -5.14 19.20
N VAL A 64 4.93 -6.34 18.95
CA VAL A 64 5.69 -6.68 17.73
C VAL A 64 4.80 -6.60 16.50
N VAL A 65 3.58 -7.14 16.57
CA VAL A 65 2.60 -7.07 15.49
C VAL A 65 2.26 -5.62 15.14
N THR A 66 2.07 -4.77 16.16
CA THR A 66 1.81 -3.34 15.95
C THR A 66 2.98 -2.66 15.23
N LEU A 67 4.23 -2.97 15.59
CA LEU A 67 5.41 -2.45 14.90
C LEU A 67 5.44 -2.85 13.42
N TYR A 68 5.12 -4.11 13.08
CA TYR A 68 5.00 -4.54 11.69
C TYR A 68 3.92 -3.76 10.93
N CYS A 69 2.73 -3.62 11.51
CA CYS A 69 1.64 -2.84 10.91
C CYS A 69 2.06 -1.39 10.66
N LEU A 70 2.71 -0.74 11.63
CA LEU A 70 3.19 0.64 11.50
C LEU A 70 4.31 0.77 10.45
N ALA A 71 5.26 -0.18 10.41
CA ALA A 71 6.34 -0.17 9.42
C ALA A 71 5.80 -0.32 8.00
N ILE A 72 4.85 -1.23 7.78
CA ILE A 72 4.20 -1.43 6.48
C ILE A 72 3.38 -0.19 6.09
N LEU A 73 2.62 0.39 7.02
CA LEU A 73 1.88 1.62 6.79
C LEU A 73 2.83 2.76 6.39
N ALA A 74 3.94 2.94 7.13
CA ALA A 74 4.94 3.96 6.85
C ALA A 74 5.59 3.76 5.47
N LEU A 75 5.89 2.52 5.09
CA LEU A 75 6.41 2.18 3.76
C LEU A 75 5.42 2.59 2.66
N PHE A 76 4.15 2.22 2.78
CA PHE A 76 3.13 2.58 1.78
C PHE A 76 2.90 4.08 1.69
N VAL A 77 2.85 4.78 2.84
CA VAL A 77 2.75 6.25 2.86
C VAL A 77 3.97 6.88 2.21
N GLY A 78 5.18 6.41 2.54
CA GLY A 78 6.43 6.90 1.95
C GLY A 78 6.48 6.73 0.43
N VAL A 79 6.13 5.54 -0.07
CA VAL A 79 6.02 5.27 -1.51
C VAL A 79 4.94 6.14 -2.15
N GLY A 80 3.76 6.27 -1.52
CA GLY A 80 2.68 7.12 -2.01
C GLY A 80 3.11 8.60 -2.12
N LEU A 81 3.81 9.12 -1.12
CA LEU A 81 4.36 10.47 -1.13
C LEU A 81 5.42 10.64 -2.23
N LEU A 82 6.29 9.65 -2.42
CA LEU A 82 7.29 9.65 -3.49
C LEU A 82 6.61 9.70 -4.87
N VAL A 83 5.60 8.86 -5.09
CA VAL A 83 4.77 8.86 -6.30
C VAL A 83 4.09 10.21 -6.52
N LEU A 84 3.50 10.81 -5.46
CA LEU A 84 2.88 12.13 -5.55
C LEU A 84 3.89 13.23 -5.89
N ARG A 85 5.10 13.18 -5.33
CA ARG A 85 6.17 14.14 -5.66
C ARG A 85 6.66 13.98 -7.09
N SER A 86 6.95 12.75 -7.51
CA SER A 86 7.36 12.43 -8.87
C SER A 86 6.28 12.78 -9.90
N SER A 87 5.00 12.74 -9.51
CA SER A 87 3.89 13.17 -10.38
C SER A 87 3.82 14.67 -10.65
N ARG A 88 4.56 15.49 -9.90
CA ARG A 88 4.70 16.92 -10.19
C ARG A 88 5.80 17.23 -11.20
N ILE A 89 6.65 16.26 -11.51
CA ILE A 89 7.66 16.34 -12.56
C ILE A 89 6.92 15.96 -13.85
N ALA A 90 6.68 16.95 -14.72
CA ALA A 90 5.92 16.72 -15.96
C ALA A 90 6.57 15.61 -16.78
N GLY A 91 5.79 14.58 -17.15
CA GLY A 91 6.22 13.57 -18.11
C GLY A 91 6.66 14.24 -19.41
N VAL A 92 7.69 13.69 -20.06
CA VAL A 92 8.33 14.29 -21.25
C VAL A 92 7.36 14.36 -22.43
N LEU A 93 6.35 13.49 -22.48
CA LEU A 93 5.33 13.46 -23.51
C LEU A 93 4.00 13.96 -22.95
N ARG A 94 3.50 15.09 -23.49
CA ARG A 94 2.11 15.50 -23.34
C ARG A 94 1.33 14.83 -24.47
N ALA A 95 0.32 14.03 -24.14
CA ALA A 95 -0.62 13.55 -25.15
C ALA A 95 -1.39 14.79 -25.67
N SER A 96 -1.18 15.12 -26.93
CA SER A 96 -1.80 16.25 -27.66
C SER A 96 -3.17 15.90 -28.17
#